data_AF-A0A358D710-F1
#
_entry.id   AF-A0A358D710-F1
#
_cell.length_a   1.000
_cell.length_b   1.000
_cell.length_c   1.000
_cell.angle_alpha   90.00
_cell.angle_beta   90.00
_cell.angle_gamma   90.00
#
_symmetry.space_group_name_H-M   'P 1'
#
loop_
_entity.id
_entity.type
_entity.pdbx_description
1 polymer ?
#
loop_
_entity_poly.entity_id
_entity_poly.type
_entity_poly.pdbx_seq_one_letter_code
_entity_poly.pdbx_strand_id
1 'polypeptide(L)'
;FTALMGALIGFYTGAVHRAQGGELPEDVLTADIDDGDPEIGEFSPWSWWPLVLASSAAVAIIGLAVGAWMVPIGLGIFVVAIIGWVYEYYRGYFAR
;
A
#
# COMPACT_ATOMS: atom_id res chain seq x y z
N PHE A 1 -9.30 10.38 -19.40
CA PHE A 1 -8.56 9.69 -18.34
C PHE A 1 -9.49 8.99 -17.35
N THR A 2 -10.48 9.68 -16.77
CA THR A 2 -11.45 9.09 -15.81
C THR A 2 -12.18 7.85 -16.33
N ALA A 3 -12.69 7.89 -17.57
CA ALA A 3 -13.34 6.72 -18.18
C ALA A 3 -12.40 5.52 -18.34
N LEU A 4 -11.12 5.75 -18.67
CA LEU A 4 -10.12 4.69 -18.80
C LEU A 4 -9.77 4.09 -17.44
N MET A 5 -9.63 4.93 -16.41
CA MET A 5 -9.40 4.47 -15.04
C MET A 5 -10.59 3.67 -14.52
N GLY A 6 -11.81 4.15 -14.72
CA GLY A 6 -13.03 3.42 -14.35
C GLY A 6 -13.15 2.09 -15.08
N ALA A 7 -12.82 2.06 -16.38
CA ALA A 7 -12.79 0.83 -17.16
C ALA A 7 -11.76 -0.19 -16.63
N LEU A 8 -10.55 0.28 -16.26
CA LEU A 8 -9.51 -0.59 -15.70
C LEU A 8 -9.94 -1.18 -14.34
N ILE A 9 -10.47 -0.35 -13.45
CA ILE A 9 -10.95 -0.78 -12.13
C ILE A 9 -12.09 -1.79 -12.30
N GLY A 10 -13.11 -1.45 -13.09
CA GLY A 10 -14.25 -2.35 -13.33
C GLY A 10 -13.86 -3.66 -13.99
N PHE A 11 -12.91 -3.63 -14.94
CA PHE A 11 -12.36 -4.84 -15.55
C PHE A 11 -11.68 -5.73 -14.51
N TYR A 12 -10.79 -5.17 -13.68
CA TYR A 12 -10.04 -5.93 -12.68
C TYR A 12 -10.95 -6.52 -11.60
N THR A 13 -11.82 -5.70 -10.99
CA THR A 13 -12.77 -6.18 -9.97
C THR A 13 -13.70 -7.25 -10.54
N GLY A 14 -14.20 -7.07 -11.76
CA GLY A 14 -15.03 -8.08 -12.41
C GLY A 14 -14.27 -9.38 -12.75
N ALA A 15 -12.97 -9.30 -13.05
CA ALA A 15 -12.14 -10.49 -13.25
C ALA A 15 -11.90 -11.25 -11.94
N VAL A 16 -11.62 -10.54 -10.84
CA VAL A 16 -11.44 -11.12 -9.51
C VAL A 16 -12.73 -11.79 -9.02
N HIS A 17 -13.86 -11.10 -9.09
CA HIS A 17 -15.15 -11.64 -8.67
C HIS A 17 -15.52 -12.94 -9.43
N ARG A 18 -15.24 -13.00 -10.75
CA ARG A 18 -15.43 -14.25 -11.53
C ARG A 18 -14.50 -15.38 -11.12
N ALA A 19 -13.31 -15.07 -10.60
CA ALA A 19 -12.31 -16.06 -10.19
C ALA A 19 -12.47 -16.52 -8.73
N GLN A 20 -13.29 -15.82 -7.94
CA GLN A 20 -13.46 -16.04 -6.50
C GLN A 20 -14.03 -17.42 -6.15
N GLY A 21 -14.88 -17.99 -7.01
CA GLY A 21 -15.40 -19.35 -6.84
C GLY A 21 -16.54 -19.49 -5.80
N GLY A 22 -17.06 -18.40 -5.27
CA GLY A 22 -18.19 -18.34 -4.34
C GLY A 22 -18.54 -16.90 -3.97
N GLU A 23 -19.69 -16.70 -3.32
CA GLU A 23 -20.03 -15.42 -2.67
C GLU A 23 -19.29 -15.32 -1.34
N LEU A 24 -18.63 -14.19 -1.08
CA LEU A 24 -18.00 -13.96 0.23
C LEU A 24 -19.08 -13.64 1.27
N PRO A 25 -18.82 -13.89 2.57
CA PRO A 25 -19.75 -13.50 3.64
C PRO A 25 -20.15 -12.02 3.61
N GLU A 26 -19.25 -11.15 3.14
CA GLU A 26 -19.47 -9.71 2.98
C GLU A 26 -20.49 -9.34 1.88
N ASP A 27 -20.79 -10.26 0.96
CA ASP A 27 -21.76 -10.07 -0.13
C ASP A 27 -23.14 -10.70 0.17
N VAL A 28 -23.32 -11.33 1.34
CA VAL A 28 -24.52 -12.12 1.68
C VAL A 28 -25.32 -11.47 2.81
N LEU A 29 -26.62 -11.24 2.57
CA LEU A 29 -27.52 -10.61 3.55
C LEU A 29 -27.85 -11.47 4.79
N THR A 30 -27.55 -12.77 4.73
CA THR A 30 -27.83 -13.76 5.77
C THR A 30 -26.57 -14.29 6.45
N ALA A 31 -25.41 -13.67 6.23
CA ALA A 31 -24.15 -14.10 6.85
C ALA A 31 -24.18 -13.89 8.37
N ASP A 32 -23.56 -14.82 9.11
CA ASP A 32 -23.30 -14.70 10.55
C ASP A 32 -21.85 -14.23 10.80
N ILE A 33 -21.55 -13.79 12.01
CA ILE A 33 -20.20 -13.36 12.42
C ILE A 33 -19.20 -14.52 12.31
N ASP A 34 -19.66 -15.74 12.56
CA ASP A 34 -18.84 -16.96 12.51
C ASP A 34 -18.48 -17.40 11.08
N ASP A 35 -19.10 -16.80 10.05
CA ASP A 35 -18.80 -17.11 8.63
C ASP A 35 -17.51 -16.42 8.14
N GLY A 36 -16.99 -15.43 8.87
CA GLY A 36 -15.75 -14.73 8.55
C GLY A 36 -14.50 -15.48 9.00
N ASP A 37 -13.42 -15.42 8.20
CA ASP A 37 -12.13 -16.00 8.60
C ASP A 37 -11.56 -15.24 9.82
N PRO A 38 -11.23 -15.92 10.94
CA PRO A 38 -10.58 -15.28 12.08
C PRO A 38 -9.19 -14.72 11.74
N GLU A 39 -8.51 -15.25 10.72
CA GLU A 39 -7.18 -14.83 10.29
C GLU A 39 -7.26 -13.93 9.03
N ILE A 40 -7.45 -12.62 9.24
CA ILE A 40 -7.60 -11.63 8.14
C ILE A 40 -6.28 -11.39 7.38
N GLY A 41 -5.14 -11.66 8.01
CA GLY A 41 -3.80 -11.48 7.45
C GLY A 41 -2.84 -10.78 8.40
N GLU A 42 -1.68 -10.39 7.87
CA GLU A 42 -0.63 -9.68 8.63
C GLU A 42 -0.83 -8.16 8.52
N PHE A 43 -0.84 -7.49 9.68
CA PHE A 43 -0.86 -6.04 9.75
C PHE A 43 0.36 -5.53 10.51
N SER A 44 0.96 -4.46 9.99
CA SER A 44 2.00 -3.71 10.69
C SER A 44 1.48 -3.21 12.04
N PRO A 45 2.10 -3.58 13.18
CA PRO A 45 1.73 -3.01 14.48
C PRO A 45 2.14 -1.54 14.59
N TRP A 46 3.22 -1.15 13.91
CA TRP A 46 3.69 0.21 13.72
C TRP A 46 4.73 0.25 12.59
N SER A 47 4.89 1.41 11.95
CA SER A 47 5.96 1.62 10.97
C SER A 47 6.33 3.11 10.91
N TRP A 48 7.63 3.42 11.01
CA TRP A 48 8.13 4.79 10.82
C TRP A 48 8.45 5.10 9.35
N TRP A 49 8.53 4.08 8.49
CA TRP A 49 8.94 4.27 7.09
C TRP A 49 8.00 5.15 6.25
N PRO A 50 6.65 5.11 6.42
CA PRO A 50 5.76 6.03 5.72
C PRO A 50 6.11 7.51 5.98
N LEU A 51 6.50 7.85 7.21
CA LEU A 51 6.90 9.22 7.56
C LEU A 51 8.20 9.63 6.86
N VAL A 52 9.19 8.74 6.83
CA VAL A 52 10.47 8.98 6.15
C VAL A 52 10.24 9.13 4.64
N LEU A 53 9.39 8.30 4.04
CA LEU A 53 9.04 8.37 2.62
C LEU A 53 8.30 9.67 2.28
N ALA A 54 7.34 10.10 3.12
CA ALA A 54 6.66 11.38 2.93
C ALA A 54 7.63 12.57 3.05
N SER A 55 8.55 12.52 4.01
CA SER A 55 9.60 13.53 4.19
C SER A 55 10.52 13.62 2.98
N SER A 56 10.83 12.47 2.36
CA SER A 56 11.60 12.39 1.13
C SER A 56 10.94 13.16 -0.03
N ALA A 57 9.63 12.97 -0.23
CA ALA A 57 8.87 13.71 -1.23
C ALA A 57 8.84 15.21 -0.90
N ALA A 58 8.64 15.56 0.38
CA ALA A 58 8.65 16.95 0.82
C ALA A 58 9.99 17.66 0.51
N VAL A 59 11.13 17.01 0.77
CA VAL A 59 12.46 17.55 0.42
C VAL A 59 12.61 17.78 -1.08
N ALA A 60 12.18 16.82 -1.90
CA ALA A 60 12.24 16.96 -3.36
C ALA A 60 11.38 18.12 -3.88
N ILE A 61 10.17 18.29 -3.33
CA ILE A 61 9.27 19.40 -3.69
C ILE A 61 9.80 20.75 -3.21
N ILE A 62 10.38 20.84 -2.01
CA ILE A 62 11.06 22.06 -1.53
C ILE A 62 12.21 22.44 -2.48
N GLY A 63 12.88 21.45 -3.07
CA GLY A 63 13.89 21.67 -4.11
C GLY A 63 13.39 22.45 -5.32
N LEU A 64 12.09 22.42 -5.64
CA LEU A 64 11.53 23.23 -6.71
C LEU A 64 11.52 24.74 -6.36
N ALA A 65 11.44 25.07 -5.07
CA ALA A 65 11.43 26.46 -4.59
C ALA A 65 12.84 26.98 -4.23
N VAL A 66 13.68 26.13 -3.63
CA VAL A 66 15.03 26.52 -3.14
C VAL A 66 16.10 26.30 -4.20
N GLY A 67 16.03 25.21 -4.96
CA GLY A 67 17.01 24.87 -5.98
C GLY A 67 17.08 23.37 -6.24
N ALA A 68 17.29 23.02 -7.52
CA ALA A 68 17.25 21.63 -8.00
C ALA A 68 18.28 20.70 -7.36
N TRP A 69 19.31 21.23 -6.70
CA TRP A 69 20.30 20.44 -5.96
C TRP A 69 19.71 19.66 -4.78
N MET A 70 18.54 20.03 -4.26
CA MET A 70 17.84 19.28 -3.21
C MET A 70 17.12 18.03 -3.75
N VAL A 71 16.79 17.98 -5.04
CA VAL A 71 16.11 16.84 -5.66
C VAL A 71 16.91 15.53 -5.53
N PRO A 72 18.23 15.47 -5.85
CA PRO A 72 19.01 14.25 -5.64
C PRO A 72 19.12 13.85 -4.17
N ILE A 73 19.05 14.79 -3.22
CA ILE A 73 19.01 14.49 -1.77
C ILE A 73 17.69 13.80 -1.43
N GLY A 74 16.57 14.35 -1.89
CA GLY A 74 15.25 13.72 -1.78
C GLY A 74 15.25 12.32 -2.39
N LEU A 75 15.85 12.14 -3.57
CA LEU A 75 15.95 10.82 -4.20
C LEU A 75 16.78 9.82 -3.36
N GLY A 76 17.87 10.28 -2.74
CA GLY A 76 18.66 9.45 -1.83
C GLY A 76 17.86 8.95 -0.63
N ILE A 77 17.10 9.85 0.01
CA ILE A 77 16.21 9.49 1.12
C ILE A 77 15.13 8.51 0.64
N PHE A 78 14.56 8.73 -0.56
CA PHE A 78 13.50 7.90 -1.13
C PHE A 78 13.95 6.45 -1.30
N VAL A 79 15.14 6.24 -1.86
CA VAL A 79 15.69 4.89 -2.06
C VAL A 79 15.84 4.16 -0.72
N VAL A 80 16.41 4.82 0.28
CA VAL A 80 16.55 4.25 1.62
C VAL A 80 15.18 3.97 2.25
N ALA A 81 14.22 4.89 2.11
CA ALA A 81 12.88 4.76 2.69
C ALA A 81 12.10 3.60 2.07
N ILE A 82 12.13 3.42 0.74
CA ILE A 82 11.45 2.30 0.07
C ILE A 82 12.08 0.96 0.44
N ILE A 83 13.41 0.86 0.42
CA ILE A 83 14.10 -0.37 0.84
C ILE A 83 13.76 -0.67 2.31
N GLY A 84 13.77 0.37 3.14
CA GLY A 84 13.33 0.32 4.53
C GLY A 84 11.96 -0.31 4.70
N TRP A 85 10.97 0.28 4.03
CA TRP A 85 9.57 -0.08 4.16
C TRP A 85 9.25 -1.47 3.59
N VAL A 86 9.75 -1.77 2.39
CA VAL A 86 9.49 -3.05 1.70
C VAL A 86 10.10 -4.21 2.48
N TYR A 87 11.29 -4.03 3.05
CA TYR A 87 11.98 -5.08 3.79
C TYR A 87 11.75 -5.03 5.31
N GLU A 88 10.82 -4.23 5.81
CA GLU A 88 10.62 -4.03 7.27
C GLU A 88 10.34 -5.37 7.99
N TYR A 89 9.38 -6.16 7.47
CA TYR A 89 8.94 -7.43 8.07
C TYR A 89 9.84 -8.62 7.70
N TYR A 90 10.71 -8.47 6.69
CA TYR A 90 11.64 -9.53 6.25
C TYR A 90 12.97 -9.56 7.03
N ARG A 91 13.12 -8.75 8.08
CA ARG A 91 14.35 -8.66 8.91
C ARG A 91 14.35 -9.58 10.13
N GLY A 92 13.29 -10.37 10.34
CA GLY A 92 13.17 -11.32 11.45
C GLY A 92 12.77 -10.71 12.79
N TYR A 93 12.40 -9.43 12.84
CA TYR A 93 11.92 -8.77 14.07
C TYR A 93 10.42 -8.99 14.34
N PHE A 94 9.63 -9.29 13.29
CA PHE A 94 8.16 -9.33 13.36
C PHE A 94 7.54 -10.69 13.01
N ALA A 95 8.31 -11.60 12.39
CA ALA A 95 7.90 -12.98 12.19
C ALA A 95 8.11 -13.78 13.48
N ARG A 96 7.05 -14.39 14.02
CA ARG A 96 7.11 -15.48 15.00
C ARG A 96 6.83 -16.80 14.31
#